data_AF-A0AAT9JZ83-F1
#
_entry.id   AF-A0AAT9JZ83-F1
#
_cell.length_a   1.000
_cell.length_b   1.000
_cell.length_c   1.000
_cell.angle_alpha   90.00
_cell.angle_beta   90.00
_cell.angle_gamma   90.00
#
_symmetry.space_group_name_H-M   'P 1'
#
loop_
_entity.id
_entity.type
_entity.pdbx_description
1 polymer ?
#
loop_
_entity_poly.entity_id
_entity_poly.type
_entity_poly.pdbx_seq_one_letter_code
_entity_poly.pdbx_strand_id
1 'polypeptide(L)'
;MTTDLLCLLILALWTLPLNHIPAIGRASKAGLDWALSNRDRQPEVPEWVGRADRAQRNHLDNLAMIASVILIAQISGKADGTTAIASIVLLLARIAHSLTYLAGLGLPRSLSYLVSVTALLVIVWRLFA
;
A
#
# COMPACT_ATOMS: atom_id res chain seq x y z
N MET A 1 -4.68 -2.55 21.51
CA MET A 1 -4.65 -2.75 20.04
C MET A 1 -3.69 -3.88 19.75
N THR A 2 -4.10 -4.89 18.99
CA THR A 2 -3.25 -6.03 18.61
C THR A 2 -2.21 -5.62 17.57
N THR A 3 -1.17 -6.44 17.39
CA THR A 3 -0.13 -6.23 16.37
C THR A 3 -0.71 -6.15 14.96
N ASP A 4 -1.69 -7.00 14.64
CA ASP A 4 -2.34 -7.03 13.34
C ASP A 4 -3.08 -5.70 13.06
N LEU A 5 -3.83 -5.20 14.05
CA LEU A 5 -4.52 -3.91 13.94
C LEU A 5 -3.55 -2.74 13.85
N LEU A 6 -2.42 -2.79 14.57
CA LEU A 6 -1.36 -1.79 14.42
C LEU A 6 -0.78 -1.80 13.00
N CYS A 7 -0.51 -2.99 12.44
CA CYS A 7 -0.01 -3.11 11.07
C CYS A 7 -1.02 -2.58 10.05
N LEU A 8 -2.32 -2.89 10.23
CA LEU A 8 -3.39 -2.35 9.41
C LEU A 8 -3.48 -0.82 9.50
N LEU A 9 -3.38 -0.26 10.71
CA LEU A 9 -3.36 1.19 10.90
C LEU A 9 -2.20 1.83 10.15
N ILE A 10 -1.00 1.26 10.22
CA ILE A 10 0.17 1.77 9.50
C ILE A 10 -0.04 1.66 7.98
N LEU A 11 -0.59 0.56 7.47
CA LEU A 11 -0.93 0.41 6.04
C LEU A 11 -1.98 1.43 5.59
N ALA A 12 -2.96 1.73 6.43
CA ALA A 12 -3.96 2.76 6.16
C ALA A 12 -3.30 4.15 6.12
N LEU A 13 -2.44 4.48 7.08
CA LEU A 13 -1.70 5.76 7.10
C LEU A 13 -0.68 5.85 5.95
N TRP A 14 -0.15 4.73 5.46
CA TRP A 14 0.72 4.68 4.29
C TRP A 14 0.04 5.17 3.00
N THR A 15 -1.29 5.21 2.97
CA THR A 15 -2.02 5.86 1.86
C THR A 15 -1.71 7.34 1.73
N LEU A 16 -1.41 8.04 2.84
CA LEU A 16 -1.13 9.48 2.85
C LEU A 16 0.09 9.84 1.99
N PRO A 17 1.30 9.31 2.27
CA PRO A 17 2.46 9.62 1.42
C PRO A 17 2.24 9.14 -0.01
N LEU A 18 1.63 7.97 -0.23
CA LEU A 18 1.38 7.46 -1.58
C LEU A 18 0.43 8.34 -2.39
N ASN A 19 -0.56 8.98 -1.76
CA ASN A 19 -1.47 9.92 -2.42
C ASN A 19 -0.78 11.26 -2.72
N HIS A 20 0.01 11.78 -1.77
CA HIS A 20 0.58 13.11 -1.88
C HIS A 20 1.85 13.19 -2.73
N ILE A 21 2.70 12.16 -2.74
CA ILE A 21 3.93 12.15 -3.55
C ILE A 21 3.68 12.42 -5.05
N PRO A 22 2.81 11.66 -5.76
CA PRO A 22 2.54 11.93 -7.16
C PRO A 22 1.77 13.25 -7.38
N ALA A 23 0.90 13.64 -6.45
CA ALA A 23 0.18 14.91 -6.53
C ALA A 23 1.12 16.11 -6.47
N ILE A 24 2.10 16.08 -5.55
CA ILE A 24 3.16 17.10 -5.45
C ILE A 24 4.03 17.07 -6.70
N GLY A 25 4.37 15.88 -7.21
CA GLY A 25 5.10 15.73 -8.48
C GLY A 25 4.41 16.43 -9.65
N ARG A 26 3.10 16.19 -9.83
CA ARG A 26 2.28 16.85 -10.86
C ARG A 26 2.22 18.37 -10.64
N ALA A 27 1.91 18.81 -9.42
CA ALA A 27 1.81 20.24 -9.10
C ALA A 27 3.14 21.00 -9.33
N SER A 28 4.28 20.37 -8.99
CA SER A 28 5.61 20.97 -9.20
C SER A 28 5.95 21.21 -10.68
N LYS A 29 5.31 20.47 -11.60
CA LYS A 29 5.50 20.63 -13.05
C LYS A 29 4.45 21.53 -13.69
N ALA A 30 3.24 21.53 -13.15
CA ALA A 30 2.10 22.24 -13.73
C ALA A 30 1.87 23.64 -13.16
N GLY A 31 2.48 23.97 -12.02
CA GLY A 31 2.30 25.25 -11.33
C GLY A 31 1.02 25.32 -10.49
N LEU A 32 0.86 26.44 -9.79
CA LEU A 32 -0.21 26.63 -8.81
C LEU A 32 -1.59 26.75 -9.47
N ASP A 33 -1.68 27.41 -10.62
CA ASP A 33 -2.94 27.56 -11.37
C ASP A 33 -3.54 26.21 -11.74
N TRP A 34 -2.70 25.28 -12.21
CA TRP A 34 -3.14 23.92 -12.47
C TRP A 34 -3.54 23.20 -11.18
N ALA A 35 -2.77 23.33 -10.11
CA ALA A 35 -3.04 22.66 -8.84
C ALA A 35 -4.39 23.09 -8.21
N LEU A 36 -4.79 24.35 -8.44
CA LEU A 36 -6.07 24.94 -8.01
C LEU A 36 -7.20 24.76 -9.02
N SER A 37 -6.92 24.31 -10.24
CA SER A 37 -7.93 24.04 -11.28
C SER A 37 -8.65 22.70 -11.06
N ASN A 38 -9.64 22.42 -11.92
CA ASN A 38 -10.30 21.10 -12.01
C ASN A 38 -9.40 20.00 -12.60
N ARG A 39 -8.19 20.35 -13.10
CA ARG A 39 -7.16 19.41 -13.61
C ARG A 39 -7.63 18.57 -14.81
N ASP A 40 -8.51 19.12 -15.64
CA ASP A 40 -9.02 18.47 -16.86
C ASP A 40 -7.91 18.20 -17.89
N ARG A 41 -6.85 19.01 -17.88
CA ARG A 41 -5.63 18.80 -18.67
C ARG A 41 -4.54 18.22 -17.77
N GLN A 42 -3.97 17.08 -18.15
CA GLN A 42 -2.86 16.48 -17.41
C GLN A 42 -1.52 17.11 -17.82
N PRO A 43 -0.66 17.48 -16.86
CA PRO A 43 0.66 18.02 -17.18
C PRO A 43 1.59 16.92 -17.66
N GLU A 44 2.57 17.29 -18.48
CA GLU A 44 3.69 16.40 -18.78
C GLU A 44 4.58 16.27 -17.54
N VAL A 45 4.81 15.03 -17.11
CA VAL A 45 5.55 14.73 -15.88
C VAL A 45 6.65 13.72 -16.11
N PRO A 46 7.75 13.78 -15.31
CA PRO A 46 8.76 12.74 -15.34
C PRO A 46 8.17 11.36 -15.03
N GLU A 47 8.79 10.31 -15.56
CA GLU A 47 8.30 8.93 -15.42
C GLU A 47 8.10 8.47 -13.97
N TRP A 48 8.89 9.00 -13.04
CA TRP A 48 8.78 8.64 -11.61
C TRP A 48 7.42 9.03 -11.03
N VAL A 49 6.80 10.11 -11.52
CA VAL A 49 5.47 10.55 -11.09
C VAL A 49 4.42 9.51 -11.51
N GLY A 50 4.50 9.04 -12.76
CA GLY A 50 3.64 7.97 -13.24
C GLY A 50 3.85 6.64 -12.51
N ARG A 51 5.09 6.34 -12.08
CA ARG A 51 5.36 5.18 -11.21
C ARG A 51 4.73 5.36 -9.82
N ALA A 52 4.81 6.56 -9.24
CA ALA A 52 4.18 6.87 -7.97
C ALA A 52 2.65 6.77 -8.03
N ASP A 53 2.00 7.27 -9.09
CA ASP A 53 0.54 7.11 -9.29
C ASP A 53 0.15 5.61 -9.38
N ARG A 54 0.95 4.77 -10.05
CA ARG A 54 0.70 3.32 -10.10
C ARG A 54 0.91 2.63 -8.76
N ALA A 55 1.93 3.05 -8.00
CA ALA A 55 2.18 2.52 -6.66
C ALA A 55 1.05 2.88 -5.69
N GLN A 56 0.54 4.13 -5.76
CA GLN A 56 -0.63 4.59 -5.01
C GLN A 56 -1.86 3.74 -5.33
N ARG A 57 -2.23 3.62 -6.60
CA ARG A 57 -3.41 2.83 -7.04
C ARG A 57 -3.29 1.39 -6.58
N ASN A 58 -2.13 0.75 -6.80
CA ASN A 58 -1.91 -0.62 -6.36
C ASN A 58 -2.11 -0.78 -4.84
N HIS A 59 -1.65 0.16 -4.02
CA HIS A 59 -1.87 0.09 -2.57
C HIS A 59 -3.33 0.30 -2.19
N LEU A 60 -4.01 1.29 -2.77
CA LEU A 60 -5.42 1.57 -2.49
C LEU A 60 -6.33 0.41 -2.89
N ASP A 61 -6.14 -0.16 -4.09
CA ASP A 61 -6.96 -1.27 -4.61
C ASP A 61 -6.83 -2.53 -3.74
N ASN A 62 -5.66 -2.74 -3.10
CA ASN A 62 -5.43 -3.90 -2.24
C ASN A 62 -5.78 -3.64 -0.77
N LEU A 63 -5.86 -2.37 -0.33
CA LEU A 63 -6.03 -2.03 1.08
C LEU A 63 -7.36 -2.54 1.63
N ALA A 64 -8.45 -2.45 0.87
CA ALA A 64 -9.76 -2.92 1.32
C ALA A 64 -9.76 -4.44 1.57
N MET A 65 -9.12 -5.21 0.69
CA MET A 65 -8.95 -6.66 0.86
C MET A 65 -8.11 -6.98 2.10
N ILE A 66 -6.95 -6.33 2.26
CA ILE A 66 -6.06 -6.53 3.41
C ILE A 66 -6.78 -6.17 4.72
N ALA A 67 -7.46 -5.03 4.75
CA ALA A 67 -8.23 -4.58 5.90
C ALA A 67 -9.31 -5.59 6.28
N SER A 68 -10.05 -6.10 5.30
CA SER A 68 -11.11 -7.09 5.52
C SER A 68 -10.56 -8.36 6.17
N VAL A 69 -9.45 -8.91 5.66
CA VAL A 69 -8.83 -10.13 6.20
C VAL A 69 -8.35 -9.92 7.65
N ILE A 70 -7.62 -8.84 7.92
CA ILE A 70 -7.12 -8.55 9.27
C ILE A 70 -8.27 -8.31 10.24
N LEU A 71 -9.28 -7.53 9.85
CA LEU A 71 -10.44 -7.24 10.71
C LEU A 71 -11.26 -8.50 10.99
N ILE A 72 -11.46 -9.38 9.99
CA ILE A 72 -12.14 -10.68 10.20
C ILE A 72 -11.37 -11.53 11.21
N ALA A 73 -10.05 -11.62 11.13
CA ALA A 73 -9.24 -12.35 12.11
C ALA A 73 -9.42 -11.81 13.54
N GLN A 74 -9.50 -10.48 13.68
CA GLN A 74 -9.68 -9.82 14.97
C GLN A 74 -11.07 -10.07 15.55
N ILE A 75 -12.14 -9.83 14.78
CA ILE A 75 -13.52 -9.95 15.29
C ILE A 75 -13.95 -11.40 15.50
N SER A 76 -13.35 -12.35 14.78
CA SER A 76 -13.60 -13.79 14.96
C SER A 76 -12.82 -14.39 16.13
N GLY A 77 -11.97 -13.62 16.80
CA GLY A 77 -11.10 -14.12 17.88
C GLY A 77 -10.01 -15.08 17.40
N LYS A 78 -9.71 -15.08 16.09
CA LYS A 78 -8.70 -15.94 15.45
C LYS A 78 -7.33 -15.29 15.32
N ALA A 79 -7.19 -14.03 15.72
CA ALA A 79 -5.91 -13.35 15.77
C ALA A 79 -4.98 -13.97 16.83
N ASP A 80 -3.76 -14.30 16.43
CA ASP A 80 -2.78 -14.98 17.27
C ASP A 80 -1.34 -14.55 16.94
N GLY A 81 -0.35 -15.24 17.52
CA GLY A 81 1.06 -14.94 17.26
C GLY A 81 1.47 -15.14 15.80
N THR A 82 0.85 -16.07 15.08
CA THR A 82 1.13 -16.33 13.67
C THR A 82 0.56 -15.22 12.80
N THR A 83 -0.68 -14.78 13.05
CA THR A 83 -1.29 -13.66 12.31
C THR A 83 -0.55 -12.35 12.59
N ALA A 84 -0.03 -12.16 13.81
CA ALA A 84 0.81 -11.01 14.16
C ALA A 84 2.11 -10.96 13.33
N ILE A 85 2.84 -12.07 13.24
CA ILE A 85 4.07 -12.17 12.43
C ILE A 85 3.75 -11.95 10.94
N ALA A 86 2.71 -12.62 10.44
CA ALA A 86 2.28 -12.47 9.06
C ALA A 86 1.87 -11.02 8.74
N SER A 87 1.20 -10.32 9.66
CA SER A 87 0.83 -8.91 9.51
C SER A 87 2.05 -7.99 9.44
N ILE A 88 3.11 -8.26 10.22
CA ILE A 88 4.38 -7.50 10.14
C ILE A 88 5.05 -7.72 8.78
N VAL A 89 5.15 -8.98 8.32
CA VAL A 89 5.74 -9.31 7.01
C VAL A 89 4.95 -8.65 5.89
N LEU A 90 3.61 -8.73 5.94
CA LEU A 90 2.72 -8.07 5.00
C LEU A 90 2.99 -6.55 4.97
N LEU A 91 3.02 -5.89 6.13
CA LEU A 91 3.29 -4.46 6.24
C LEU A 91 4.62 -4.08 5.57
N LEU A 92 5.71 -4.74 5.97
CA LEU A 92 7.05 -4.44 5.46
C LEU A 92 7.15 -4.69 3.95
N ALA A 93 6.55 -5.79 3.46
CA ALA A 93 6.53 -6.13 2.05
C ALA A 93 5.73 -5.12 1.22
N ARG A 94 4.62 -4.58 1.74
CA ARG A 94 3.83 -3.53 1.07
C ARG A 94 4.58 -2.20 1.00
N ILE A 95 5.27 -1.81 2.07
CA ILE A 95 6.13 -0.62 2.08
C ILE A 95 7.26 -0.81 1.05
N ALA A 96 8.00 -1.91 1.12
CA ALA A 96 9.09 -2.23 0.19
C ALA A 96 8.61 -2.27 -1.27
N HIS A 97 7.46 -2.89 -1.54
CA HIS A 97 6.85 -2.91 -2.86
C HIS A 97 6.61 -1.49 -3.39
N SER A 98 6.00 -0.63 -2.58
CA SER A 98 5.72 0.75 -3.02
C SER A 98 7.00 1.56 -3.28
N LEU A 99 7.99 1.48 -2.40
CA LEU A 99 9.27 2.20 -2.54
C LEU A 99 10.06 1.74 -3.77
N THR A 100 10.16 0.42 -3.98
CA THR A 100 10.83 -0.16 -5.16
C THR A 100 10.08 0.16 -6.46
N TYR A 101 8.75 0.27 -6.41
CA TYR A 101 7.94 0.76 -7.53
C TYR A 101 8.32 2.20 -7.88
N LEU A 102 8.35 3.11 -6.90
CA LEU A 102 8.74 4.50 -7.12
C LEU A 102 10.16 4.60 -7.73
N ALA A 103 11.10 3.82 -7.17
CA ALA A 103 12.49 3.75 -7.62
C ALA A 103 12.68 3.12 -9.03
N GLY A 104 11.66 2.48 -9.60
CA GLY A 104 11.76 1.81 -10.90
C GLY A 104 12.46 0.44 -10.85
N LEU A 105 12.53 -0.20 -9.68
CA LEU A 105 13.18 -1.48 -9.48
C LEU A 105 12.20 -2.64 -9.71
N GLY A 106 12.08 -3.11 -10.96
CA GLY A 106 11.05 -4.05 -11.39
C GLY A 106 11.05 -5.42 -10.69
N LEU A 107 12.23 -6.05 -10.54
CA LEU A 107 12.35 -7.36 -9.90
C LEU A 107 12.11 -7.29 -8.38
N PRO A 108 12.78 -6.41 -7.60
CA PRO A 108 12.51 -6.24 -6.18
C PRO A 108 11.05 -5.94 -5.88
N ARG A 109 10.42 -5.06 -6.67
CA ARG A 109 8.99 -4.77 -6.58
C ARG A 109 8.17 -6.05 -6.65
N SER A 110 8.38 -6.86 -7.69
CA SER A 110 7.54 -8.06 -7.93
C SER A 110 7.72 -9.12 -6.84
N LEU A 111 8.95 -9.26 -6.31
CA LEU A 111 9.22 -10.14 -5.16
C LEU A 111 8.53 -9.64 -3.89
N SER A 112 8.61 -8.34 -3.58
CA SER A 112 7.90 -7.76 -2.44
C SER A 112 6.38 -7.93 -2.54
N TYR A 113 5.81 -7.82 -3.74
CA TYR A 113 4.39 -8.13 -3.96
C TYR A 113 4.08 -9.59 -3.59
N LEU A 114 4.85 -10.55 -4.12
CA LEU A 114 4.63 -11.97 -3.85
C LEU A 114 4.73 -12.29 -2.34
N VAL A 115 5.73 -11.75 -1.64
CA VAL A 115 5.86 -11.90 -0.19
C VAL A 115 4.64 -11.35 0.54
N SER A 116 4.13 -10.19 0.11
CA SER A 116 2.93 -9.59 0.71
C SER A 116 1.68 -10.48 0.53
N VAL A 117 1.51 -11.08 -0.66
CA VAL A 117 0.40 -12.00 -0.92
C VAL A 117 0.50 -13.26 -0.07
N THR A 118 1.69 -13.87 0.00
CA THR A 118 1.91 -15.06 0.84
C THR A 118 1.61 -14.78 2.31
N ALA A 119 2.06 -13.64 2.83
CA ALA A 119 1.77 -13.23 4.21
C ALA A 119 0.27 -13.06 4.47
N LEU A 120 -0.47 -12.45 3.53
CA LEU A 120 -1.93 -12.34 3.62
C LEU A 120 -2.59 -13.72 3.64
N LEU A 121 -2.15 -14.65 2.78
CA LEU A 121 -2.68 -16.02 2.72
C LEU A 121 -2.43 -16.80 4.01
N VAL A 122 -1.32 -16.55 4.71
CA VAL A 122 -1.09 -17.12 6.04
C VAL A 122 -2.14 -16.65 7.05
N ILE A 123 -2.51 -15.36 7.04
CA ILE A 123 -3.58 -14.84 7.91
C ILE A 123 -4.91 -15.52 7.56
N VAL A 124 -5.23 -15.64 6.27
CA VAL A 124 -6.44 -16.34 5.81
C VAL A 124 -6.45 -17.80 6.27
N TRP A 125 -5.34 -18.51 6.16
CA TRP A 125 -5.24 -19.90 6.60
C TRP A 125 -5.51 -20.05 8.12
N ARG A 126 -5.01 -19.12 8.95
CA ARG A 126 -5.27 -19.11 10.40
C ARG A 126 -6.74 -18.87 10.76
N LEU A 127 -7.57 -18.35 9.85
CA LEU A 127 -9.02 -18.25 10.08
C LEU A 127 -9.70 -19.62 10.13
N PHE A 128 -9.19 -20.60 9.38
CA PHE A 128 -9.81 -21.92 9.22
C PHE A 128 -9.11 -23.04 9.98
N ALA A 129 -7.83 -22.86 10.30
CA ALA A 129 -7.08 -23.74 11.19
C ALA A 129 -7.42 -23.49 12.68
#